data_AF-U1N045-F1
#
_entry.id   AF-U1N045-F1
#
_cell.length_a   1.000
_cell.length_b   1.000
_cell.length_c   1.000
_cell.angle_alpha   90.00
_cell.angle_beta   90.00
_cell.angle_gamma   90.00
#
_symmetry.space_group_name_H-M   'P 1'
#
loop_
_entity.id
_entity.type
_entity.pdbx_description
1 polymer ?
#
loop_
_entity_poly.entity_id
_entity_poly.type
_entity_poly.pdbx_seq_one_letter_code
_entity_poly.pdbx_strand_id
1 'polypeptide(L)'
;MKNRLSRYYCQYSGIVIGFGLVFTFLFGIRSYSVWQQWIPSNLALLVTLITATLFSYVTYRLLSALNLRLFRRIGGIASSCSR
;
A
#
# COMPACT_ATOMS: atom_id res chain seq x y z
N MET A 1 10.15 -1.85 -27.60
CA MET A 1 9.39 -2.38 -26.44
C MET A 1 9.81 -1.81 -25.08
N LYS A 2 11.10 -1.45 -24.83
CA LYS A 2 11.59 -0.92 -23.54
C LYS A 2 10.84 0.34 -23.02
N ASN A 3 10.49 1.30 -23.89
CA ASN A 3 9.72 2.50 -23.48
C ASN A 3 8.26 2.22 -23.11
N ARG A 4 7.66 1.13 -23.61
CA ARG A 4 6.28 0.75 -23.22
C ARG A 4 6.26 0.26 -21.78
N LEU A 5 7.19 -0.60 -21.39
CA LEU A 5 7.26 -1.15 -20.03
C LEU A 5 7.47 -0.07 -18.96
N SER A 6 8.32 0.93 -19.22
CA SER A 6 8.53 2.07 -18.31
C SER A 6 7.26 2.91 -18.14
N ARG A 7 6.55 3.24 -19.23
CA ARG A 7 5.26 3.96 -19.18
C ARG A 7 4.17 3.16 -18.47
N TYR A 8 4.03 1.88 -18.79
CA TYR A 8 3.09 0.99 -18.10
C TYR A 8 3.43 0.91 -16.62
N TYR A 9 4.70 0.80 -16.24
CA TYR A 9 5.09 0.77 -14.84
C TYR A 9 4.76 2.08 -14.11
N CYS A 10 5.03 3.24 -14.72
CA CYS A 10 4.71 4.53 -14.12
C CYS A 10 3.19 4.72 -13.93
N GLN A 11 2.38 4.32 -14.92
CA GLN A 11 0.92 4.43 -14.85
C GLN A 11 0.29 3.43 -13.88
N TYR A 12 0.78 2.20 -13.83
CA TYR A 12 0.21 1.13 -13.00
C TYR A 12 0.76 1.11 -11.56
N SER A 13 1.96 1.65 -11.30
CA SER A 13 2.55 1.65 -9.95
C SER A 13 1.66 2.39 -8.93
N GLY A 14 1.09 3.54 -9.31
CA GLY A 14 0.17 4.28 -8.46
C GLY A 14 -1.14 3.53 -8.21
N ILE A 15 -1.68 2.87 -9.25
CA ILE A 15 -2.89 2.05 -9.16
C ILE A 15 -2.67 0.86 -8.22
N VAL A 16 -1.53 0.18 -8.34
CA VAL A 16 -1.17 -0.96 -7.48
C VAL A 16 -0.98 -0.53 -6.02
N ILE A 17 -0.33 0.61 -5.78
CA ILE A 17 -0.23 1.18 -4.42
C ILE A 17 -1.63 1.46 -3.86
N GLY A 18 -2.48 2.15 -4.63
CA GLY A 18 -3.84 2.50 -4.20
C GLY A 18 -4.68 1.26 -3.88
N PHE A 19 -4.64 0.25 -4.75
CA PHE A 19 -5.35 -1.01 -4.53
C PHE A 19 -4.84 -1.75 -3.29
N GLY A 20 -3.52 -1.82 -3.11
CA GLY A 20 -2.91 -2.41 -1.93
C GLY A 20 -3.33 -1.73 -0.63
N LEU A 21 -3.44 -0.40 -0.63
CA LEU A 21 -3.90 0.36 0.54
C LEU A 21 -5.36 0.05 0.89
N VAL A 22 -6.26 0.09 -0.09
CA VAL A 22 -7.68 -0.21 0.14
C VAL A 22 -7.84 -1.64 0.65
N PHE A 23 -7.15 -2.61 0.03
CA PHE A 23 -7.20 -4.00 0.46
C PHE A 23 -6.70 -4.19 1.89
N THR A 24 -5.57 -3.57 2.24
CA THR A 24 -5.00 -3.69 3.59
C THR A 24 -5.86 -2.98 4.63
N PHE A 25 -6.46 -1.85 4.28
CA PHE A 25 -7.38 -1.13 5.16
C PHE A 25 -8.63 -1.98 5.46
N LEU A 26 -9.25 -2.57 4.43
CA LEU A 26 -10.40 -3.47 4.60
C LEU A 26 -10.04 -4.73 5.40
N PHE A 27 -8.84 -5.26 5.19
CA PHE A 27 -8.32 -6.36 6.00
C PHE A 27 -8.15 -5.95 7.47
N GLY A 28 -7.63 -4.76 7.72
CA GLY A 28 -7.55 -4.18 9.07
C GLY A 28 -8.92 -4.03 9.73
N ILE A 29 -9.93 -3.56 9.00
CA ILE A 29 -11.31 -3.46 9.51
C ILE A 29 -11.84 -4.84 9.93
N ARG A 30 -11.50 -5.90 9.18
CA ARG A 30 -11.92 -7.27 9.52
C ARG A 30 -11.39 -7.74 10.88
N SER A 31 -10.35 -7.11 11.43
CA SER A 31 -9.87 -7.41 12.78
C SER A 31 -10.82 -6.96 13.90
N TYR A 32 -11.88 -6.18 13.59
CA TYR A 32 -12.86 -5.72 14.57
C TYR A 32 -13.48 -6.84 15.40
N SER A 33 -13.87 -7.95 14.76
CA SER A 33 -14.49 -9.08 15.46
C SER A 33 -13.55 -9.72 16.48
N VAL A 34 -12.24 -9.65 16.23
CA VAL A 34 -11.23 -10.08 17.19
C VAL A 34 -11.23 -9.10 18.36
N TRP A 35 -11.01 -7.81 18.12
CA TRP A 35 -10.95 -6.80 19.19
C TRP A 35 -12.20 -6.72 20.06
N GLN A 36 -13.38 -6.94 19.46
CA GLN A 36 -14.66 -6.95 20.14
C GLN A 36 -14.77 -8.09 21.18
N GLN A 37 -14.06 -9.20 21.00
CA GLN A 37 -14.04 -10.30 21.98
C GLN A 37 -13.23 -9.96 23.24
N TRP A 38 -12.24 -9.07 23.11
CA TRP A 38 -11.29 -8.77 24.20
C TRP A 38 -11.61 -7.44 24.91
N ILE A 39 -12.31 -6.51 24.26
CA ILE A 39 -12.46 -5.13 24.72
C ILE A 39 -13.89 -4.62 24.42
N PRO A 40 -14.49 -3.75 25.26
CA PRO A 40 -15.78 -3.12 24.97
C PRO A 40 -15.83 -2.42 23.60
N SER A 41 -17.01 -2.44 22.99
CA SER A 41 -17.26 -2.08 21.58
C SER A 41 -16.70 -0.72 21.14
N ASN A 42 -16.79 0.30 22.00
CA ASN A 42 -16.29 1.64 21.70
C ASN A 42 -14.75 1.66 21.56
N LEU A 43 -14.06 0.95 22.45
CA LEU A 43 -12.61 0.82 22.41
C LEU A 43 -12.18 -0.13 21.29
N ALA A 44 -12.91 -1.23 21.05
CA ALA A 44 -12.65 -2.12 19.93
C ALA A 44 -12.71 -1.40 18.57
N LEU A 45 -13.64 -0.46 18.39
CA LEU A 45 -13.76 0.33 17.16
C LEU A 45 -12.54 1.25 16.97
N LEU A 46 -12.12 1.92 18.05
CA LEU A 46 -10.94 2.78 18.04
C LEU A 46 -9.65 1.99 17.74
N VAL A 47 -9.47 0.84 18.40
CA VAL A 47 -8.32 -0.06 18.17
C VAL A 47 -8.32 -0.61 16.74
N THR A 48 -9.49 -0.93 16.19
CA THR A 48 -9.61 -1.40 14.80
C THR A 48 -9.22 -0.31 13.81
N LEU A 49 -9.67 0.93 14.02
CA LEU A 49 -9.28 2.05 13.17
C LEU A 49 -7.78 2.32 13.24
N ILE A 50 -7.19 2.27 14.44
CA ILE A 50 -5.75 2.42 14.65
C ILE A 50 -4.97 1.31 13.94
N THR A 51 -5.39 0.06 14.09
CA THR A 51 -4.73 -1.08 13.43
C THR A 51 -4.88 -1.01 11.91
N ALA A 52 -6.06 -0.70 11.38
CA ALA A 52 -6.27 -0.53 9.94
C ALA A 52 -5.43 0.61 9.34
N THR A 53 -5.30 1.73 10.05
CA THR A 53 -4.43 2.85 9.62
C THR A 53 -2.95 2.49 9.71
N LEU A 54 -2.50 1.82 10.78
CA LEU A 54 -1.13 1.33 10.93
C LEU A 54 -0.76 0.35 9.82
N PHE A 55 -1.61 -0.65 9.55
CA PHE A 55 -1.41 -1.60 8.48
C PHE A 55 -1.33 -0.90 7.12
N SER A 56 -2.24 0.04 6.85
CA SER A 56 -2.20 0.83 5.62
C SER A 56 -0.92 1.65 5.50
N TYR A 57 -0.45 2.25 6.59
CA TYR A 57 0.80 3.01 6.62
C TYR A 57 2.03 2.14 6.36
N VAL A 58 2.11 0.97 7.01
CA VAL A 58 3.20 0.00 6.80
C VAL A 58 3.19 -0.49 5.36
N THR A 59 2.01 -0.87 4.85
CA THR A 59 1.85 -1.29 3.46
C THR A 59 2.25 -0.18 2.48
N TYR A 60 1.87 1.07 2.72
CA TYR A 60 2.31 2.21 1.92
C TYR A 60 3.84 2.33 1.89
N ARG A 61 4.49 2.29 3.07
CA ARG A 61 5.95 2.34 3.16
C ARG A 61 6.61 1.17 2.42
N LEU A 62 6.06 -0.03 2.55
CA LEU A 62 6.62 -1.23 1.93
C LEU A 62 6.48 -1.17 0.40
N LEU A 63 5.30 -0.84 -0.11
CA LEU A 63 5.04 -0.66 -1.54
C LEU A 63 5.86 0.49 -2.12
N SER A 64 5.99 1.60 -1.41
CA SER A 64 6.82 2.74 -1.83
C SER A 64 8.31 2.36 -1.87
N ALA A 65 8.81 1.65 -0.85
CA ALA A 65 10.18 1.15 -0.83
C ALA A 65 10.44 0.11 -1.94
N LEU A 66 9.49 -0.80 -2.20
CA LEU A 66 9.55 -1.75 -3.31
C LEU A 66 9.55 -1.04 -4.66
N ASN A 67 8.67 -0.05 -4.84
CA ASN A 67 8.65 0.78 -6.03
C ASN A 67 9.98 1.52 -6.21
N LEU A 68 10.53 2.14 -5.17
CA LEU A 68 11.84 2.80 -5.23
C LEU A 68 12.98 1.82 -5.55
N ARG A 69 12.95 0.60 -5.01
CA ARG A 69 13.95 -0.44 -5.32
C ARG A 69 13.83 -0.92 -6.76
N LEU A 70 12.62 -1.16 -7.24
CA LEU A 70 12.35 -1.51 -8.64
C LEU A 70 12.77 -0.36 -9.56
N PHE A 71 12.41 0.89 -9.23
CA PHE A 71 12.85 2.07 -9.96
C PHE A 71 14.36 2.29 -9.90
N ARG A 72 15.08 1.96 -8.83
CA ARG A 72 16.56 2.02 -8.84
C ARG A 72 17.16 0.92 -9.69
N ARG A 73 16.61 -0.30 -9.63
CA ARG A 73 17.06 -1.45 -10.42
C ARG A 73 16.77 -1.26 -11.91
N ILE A 74 15.66 -0.59 -12.24
CA ILE A 74 15.25 -0.24 -13.60
C ILE A 74 15.86 1.10 -14.04
N GLY A 75 16.11 2.01 -13.10
CA GLY A 75 16.56 3.41 -13.29
C GLY A 75 18.04 3.58 -13.59
N GLY A 76 18.85 2.51 -13.49
CA GLY A 76 20.09 2.44 -14.28
C GLY A 76 19.85 2.47 -15.80
N ILE A 77 18.59 2.29 -16.25
CA ILE A 77 18.18 2.18 -17.66
C ILE A 77 17.02 3.15 -18.01
N ALA A 78 16.38 3.78 -17.01
CA ALA A 78 15.15 4.57 -17.19
C ALA A 78 15.27 5.98 -16.62
N SER A 79 15.97 6.85 -17.34
CA SER A 79 15.95 8.32 -17.18
C SER A 79 14.67 8.97 -17.76
N SER A 80 13.60 8.21 -18.02
CA SER A 80 12.52 8.62 -18.93
C SER A 80 11.11 8.61 -18.32
N CYS A 81 10.99 8.97 -17.04
CA CYS A 81 9.71 9.37 -16.44
C CYS A 81 9.60 10.90 -16.24
N SER A 82 10.34 11.69 -17.02
CA SER A 82 9.95 13.07 -17.34
C SER A 82 9.37 13.09 -18.75
N ARG A 83 8.33 13.89 -18.94
CA ARG A 83 7.58 14.12 -20.17
C ARG A 83 8.37 13.98 -21.47
#